data_AF-A0A6J4HIB0-F1
#
_entry.id   AF-A0A6J4HIB0-F1
#
_cell.length_a   1.000
_cell.length_b   1.000
_cell.length_c   1.000
_cell.angle_alpha   90.00
_cell.angle_beta   90.00
_cell.angle_gamma   90.00
#
_symmetry.space_group_name_H-M   'P 1'
#
loop_
_entity.id
_entity.type
_entity.pdbx_description
1 polymer ?
#
loop_
_entity_poly.entity_id
_entity_poly.type
_entity_poly.pdbx_seq_one_letter_code
_entity_poly.pdbx_strand_id
1 'polypeptide(L)'
;MPRKDQIHDAVRNALLKDGWTITDDPFRIVYEDADVYADLRIVKTEAGASVQRALVIEIKSFIGYSPLHNLEIALGQYELYRIYLE
;
A
#
# COMPACT_ATOMS: atom_id res chain seq x y z
N MET A 1 6.96 13.02 -5.75
CA MET A 1 6.21 12.01 -4.97
C MET A 1 4.83 11.84 -5.61
N PRO A 2 4.28 10.61 -5.66
CA PRO A 2 2.95 10.36 -6.18
C PRO A 2 1.90 11.20 -5.44
N ARG A 3 0.81 11.55 -6.12
CA ARG A 3 -0.32 12.22 -5.48
C ARG A 3 -1.06 11.19 -4.61
N LYS A 4 -1.17 11.48 -3.32
CA LYS A 4 -1.93 10.66 -2.37
C LYS A 4 -3.40 10.59 -2.76
N ASP A 5 -4.01 9.43 -2.56
CA ASP A 5 -5.46 9.29 -2.57
C ASP A 5 -6.08 10.14 -1.44
N GLN A 6 -7.27 10.69 -1.66
CA GLN A 6 -7.93 11.55 -0.68
C GLN A 6 -8.27 10.85 0.65
N ILE A 7 -8.33 9.51 0.68
CA ILE A 7 -8.53 8.74 1.92
C ILE A 7 -7.21 8.27 2.55
N HIS A 8 -6.05 8.68 2.03
CA HIS A 8 -4.73 8.25 2.52
C HIS A 8 -4.58 8.43 4.04
N ASP A 9 -4.79 9.65 4.53
CA ASP A 9 -4.59 9.96 5.95
C ASP A 9 -5.61 9.24 6.84
N ALA A 10 -6.83 9.00 6.33
CA ALA A 10 -7.84 8.24 7.05
C ALA A 10 -7.41 6.78 7.24
N VAL A 11 -6.91 6.14 6.17
CA VAL A 11 -6.40 4.76 6.22
C VAL A 11 -5.15 4.67 7.09
N ARG A 12 -4.19 5.58 6.92
CA ARG A 12 -2.97 5.66 7.74
C ARG A 12 -3.30 5.75 9.24
N ASN A 13 -4.25 6.62 9.60
CA ASN A 13 -4.69 6.79 10.99
C ASN A 13 -5.41 5.55 11.53
N ALA A 14 -6.19 4.85 10.70
CA ALA A 14 -6.83 3.59 11.10
C ALA A 14 -5.79 2.50 11.39
N LEU A 15 -4.75 2.37 10.56
CA LEU A 15 -3.65 1.42 10.75
C LEU A 15 -2.87 1.70 12.04
N LEU A 16 -2.55 2.97 12.31
CA LEU A 16 -1.89 3.37 13.57
C LEU A 16 -2.75 3.02 14.80
N LYS A 17 -4.06 3.26 14.73
CA LYS A 17 -5.00 2.91 15.82
C LYS A 17 -5.14 1.41 16.03
N ASP A 18 -5.00 0.61 14.98
CA ASP A 18 -4.97 -0.85 15.07
C ASP A 18 -3.60 -1.38 15.56
N GLY A 19 -2.63 -0.51 15.81
CA GLY A 19 -1.31 -0.88 16.35
C GLY A 19 -0.31 -1.34 15.30
N TRP A 20 -0.50 -0.98 14.03
CA TRP A 20 0.54 -1.13 13.00
C TRP A 20 1.57 -0.01 13.12
N THR A 21 2.82 -0.34 12.80
CA THR A 21 3.89 0.65 12.63
C THR A 21 4.04 0.96 11.15
N ILE A 22 3.90 2.23 10.76
CA ILE A 22 4.22 2.68 9.39
C ILE A 22 5.75 2.77 9.26
N THR A 23 6.35 2.03 8.33
CA THR A 23 7.80 2.10 8.06
C THR A 23 8.12 3.04 6.92
N ASP A 24 7.23 3.15 5.92
CA ASP A 24 7.41 3.96 4.72
C ASP A 24 6.07 4.57 4.26
N ASP A 25 6.09 5.83 3.81
CA ASP A 25 4.95 6.62 3.30
C ASP A 25 5.50 7.74 2.37
N PRO A 26 5.65 7.52 1.05
CA PRO A 26 5.36 6.28 0.30
C PRO A 26 6.47 5.23 0.42
N PHE A 27 6.14 3.97 0.12
CA PHE A 27 7.11 2.88 0.00
C PHE A 27 7.63 2.76 -1.44
N ARG A 28 8.94 2.93 -1.63
CA ARG A 28 9.60 2.78 -2.94
C ARG A 28 9.94 1.31 -3.18
N ILE A 29 9.46 0.77 -4.29
CA ILE A 29 9.77 -0.58 -4.79
C ILE A 29 10.65 -0.40 -6.03
N VAL A 30 11.85 -1.00 -6.00
CA VAL A 30 12.85 -0.92 -7.08
C VAL A 30 12.91 -2.27 -7.77
N TYR A 31 12.71 -2.31 -9.09
CA TYR A 31 12.81 -3.52 -9.90
C TYR A 31 13.56 -3.21 -11.19
N GLU A 32 14.74 -3.81 -11.37
CA GLU A 32 15.66 -3.53 -12.48
C GLU A 32 15.90 -2.02 -12.70
N ASP A 33 15.39 -1.46 -13.79
CA ASP A 33 15.49 -0.06 -14.18
C ASP A 33 14.21 0.76 -13.90
N ALA A 34 13.23 0.16 -13.20
CA ALA A 34 11.96 0.79 -12.84
C ALA A 34 11.83 1.03 -11.33
N ASP A 35 11.28 2.20 -10.99
CA ASP A 35 10.83 2.53 -9.64
C ASP A 35 9.30 2.68 -9.62
N VAL A 36 8.63 1.97 -8.73
CA VAL A 36 7.22 2.19 -8.40
C VAL A 36 7.06 2.53 -6.92
N TYR A 37 5.93 3.13 -6.57
CA TYR A 37 5.69 3.67 -5.23
C TYR A 37 4.32 3.23 -4.74
N ALA A 38 4.29 2.30 -3.79
CA ALA A 38 3.09 1.98 -3.05
C ALA A 38 2.84 3.04 -1.96
N ASP A 39 1.58 3.26 -1.60
CA ASP A 39 1.22 4.31 -0.64
C ASP A 39 1.84 4.10 0.74
N LEU A 40 1.90 2.86 1.24
CA LEU A 40 2.45 2.55 2.57
C LEU A 40 3.20 1.21 2.61
N ARG A 41 4.21 1.13 3.47
CA ARG A 41 4.69 -0.14 4.04
C ARG A 41 4.53 -0.10 5.54
N ILE A 42 3.97 -1.18 6.09
CA ILE A 42 3.63 -1.29 7.50
C ILE A 42 4.08 -2.63 8.08
N VAL A 43 4.33 -2.64 9.38
CA VAL A 43 4.73 -3.83 10.12
C VAL A 43 3.97 -3.97 11.44
N LYS A 44 3.71 -5.20 11.85
CA LYS A 44 3.11 -5.52 13.16
C LYS A 44 3.70 -6.82 13.68
N THR A 45 4.09 -6.82 14.95
CA THR A 45 4.50 -8.03 15.66
C THR A 45 3.31 -8.53 16.46
N GLU A 46 2.83 -9.73 16.16
CA GLU A 46 1.74 -10.33 16.93
C GLU A 46 2.25 -10.86 18.28
N ALA A 47 1.42 -10.77 19.33
CA ALA A 47 1.80 -11.23 20.66
C ALA A 47 2.09 -12.74 20.63
N GLY A 48 3.32 -13.12 20.97
CA GLY A 48 3.77 -14.51 20.94
C GLY A 48 4.29 -15.00 19.57
N ALA A 49 4.32 -14.13 18.55
CA ALA A 49 4.95 -14.44 17.27
C ALA A 49 6.45 -14.08 17.28
N SER A 50 7.30 -14.98 16.77
CA SER A 50 8.72 -14.70 16.50
C SER A 50 8.94 -13.94 15.19
N VAL A 51 7.91 -13.85 14.35
CA VAL A 51 7.97 -13.25 13.01
C VAL A 51 7.15 -11.97 12.96
N GLN A 52 7.75 -10.91 12.42
CA GLN A 52 7.08 -9.66 12.15
C GLN A 52 6.28 -9.78 10.84
N ARG A 53 4.98 -9.48 10.88
CA ARG A 53 4.17 -9.39 9.65
C ARG A 53 4.43 -8.03 9.01
N ALA A 54 4.79 -8.03 7.73
CA ALA A 54 4.92 -6.82 6.90
C ALA A 54 3.84 -6.81 5.82
N LEU A 55 3.28 -5.64 5.54
CA LEU A 55 2.32 -5.41 4.46
C LEU A 55 2.75 -4.20 3.62
N VAL A 56 2.53 -4.29 2.32
CA VAL A 56 2.60 -3.17 1.37
C VAL A 56 1.17 -2.85 0.95
N ILE A 57 0.81 -1.57 0.98
CA ILE A 57 -0.57 -1.12 0.82
C ILE A 57 -0.62 -0.05 -0.27
N GLU A 58 -1.52 -0.24 -1.23
CA GLU A 58 -2.01 0.77 -2.15
C GLU A 58 -3.43 1.18 -1.73
N ILE A 59 -3.70 2.47 -1.65
CA ILE A 59 -4.95 3.05 -1.15
C ILE A 59 -5.76 3.56 -2.33
N LYS A 60 -7.02 3.11 -2.44
CA LYS A 60 -7.94 3.49 -3.52
C LYS A 60 -9.30 3.89 -2.96
N SER A 61 -9.75 5.09 -3.29
CA SER A 61 -11.06 5.61 -2.90
C SER A 61 -12.19 5.31 -3.89
N PHE A 62 -11.86 4.86 -5.11
CA PHE A 62 -12.83 4.51 -6.17
C PHE A 62 -13.80 5.64 -6.58
N ILE A 63 -13.38 6.90 -6.54
CA ILE A 63 -14.23 8.09 -6.77
C ILE A 63 -14.29 8.48 -8.26
N GLY A 64 -14.46 7.49 -9.13
CA GLY A 64 -14.59 7.69 -10.58
C GLY A 64 -16.01 7.42 -11.06
N TYR A 65 -16.32 7.86 -12.28
CA TYR A 65 -17.61 7.58 -12.91
C TYR A 65 -17.85 6.08 -13.17
N SER A 66 -16.77 5.29 -13.26
CA SER A 66 -16.84 3.84 -13.50
C SER A 66 -16.06 3.07 -12.42
N PRO A 67 -16.76 2.35 -11.53
CA PRO A 67 -16.12 1.45 -10.56
C PRO A 67 -15.30 0.35 -11.23
N LEU A 68 -15.75 -0.16 -12.38
CA LEU A 68 -15.04 -1.22 -13.12
C LEU A 68 -13.69 -0.71 -13.64
N HIS A 69 -13.66 0.48 -14.22
CA HIS A 69 -12.41 1.07 -14.71
C HIS A 69 -11.41 1.35 -13.57
N ASN A 70 -11.92 1.85 -12.44
CA ASN A 70 -11.08 2.04 -11.25
C ASN A 70 -10.51 0.72 -10.74
N LEU A 71 -11.28 -0.37 -10.82
CA LEU A 71 -10.82 -1.71 -10.45
C LEU A 71 -9.75 -2.23 -11.42
N GLU A 72 -9.93 -2.06 -12.73
CA GLU A 72 -8.92 -2.44 -13.74
C GLU A 72 -7.57 -1.79 -13.44
N ILE A 73 -7.56 -0.49 -13.13
CA ILE A 73 -6.34 0.25 -12.76
C ILE A 73 -5.75 -0.28 -11.44
N ALA A 74 -6.57 -0.42 -10.41
CA ALA A 74 -6.13 -0.88 -9.10
C ALA A 74 -5.55 -2.30 -9.16
N LEU A 75 -6.17 -3.19 -9.95
CA LEU A 75 -5.68 -4.54 -10.19
C LEU A 75 -4.33 -4.50 -10.89
N GLY A 76 -4.19 -3.72 -11.97
CA GLY A 76 -2.90 -3.59 -12.66
C GLY A 76 -1.76 -3.15 -11.74
N GLN A 77 -2.00 -2.15 -10.88
CA GLN A 77 -0.99 -1.72 -9.91
C GLN A 77 -0.70 -2.80 -8.85
N TYR A 78 -1.72 -3.46 -8.33
CA TYR A 78 -1.56 -4.56 -7.37
C TYR A 78 -0.69 -5.69 -7.95
N GLU A 79 -1.00 -6.12 -9.18
CA GLU A 79 -0.24 -7.16 -9.89
C GLU A 79 1.22 -6.74 -10.12
N LEU A 80 1.46 -5.51 -10.57
CA LEU A 80 2.81 -4.97 -10.76
C LEU A 80 3.62 -4.97 -9.46
N TYR A 81 3.04 -4.47 -8.36
CA TYR A 81 3.73 -4.45 -7.08
C TYR A 81 3.99 -5.85 -6.57
N ARG A 82 3.05 -6.78 -6.75
CA ARG A 82 3.24 -8.18 -6.36
C ARG A 82 4.41 -8.80 -7.12
N ILE A 83 4.47 -8.64 -8.44
CA ILE A 83 5.56 -9.16 -9.28
C ILE A 83 6.92 -8.58 -8.85
N TYR A 84 6.99 -7.30 -8.49
CA TYR A 84 8.25 -6.66 -8.09
C TYR A 84 8.71 -6.99 -6.66
N LEU A 85 7.83 -7.58 -5.83
CA LEU A 85 8.12 -7.95 -4.45
C LEU A 85 8.41 -9.46 -4.27
N GLU A 86 8.07 -10.28 -5.27
CA GLU A 86 8.42 -11.72 -5.36
C GLU A 86 9.89 -11.91 -5.77
#